data_AF-A0A662Z610-F1
#
_entry.id   AF-A0A662Z610-F1
#
_cell.length_a   1.000
_cell.length_b   1.000
_cell.length_c   1.000
_cell.angle_alpha   90.00
_cell.angle_beta   90.00
_cell.angle_gamma   90.00
#
_symmetry.space_group_name_H-M   'P 1'
#
loop_
_entity.id
_entity.type
_entity.pdbx_description
1 polymer ?
#
loop_
_entity_poly.entity_id
_entity_poly.type
_entity_poly.pdbx_seq_one_letter_code
_entity_poly.pdbx_strand_id
1 'polypeptide(L)'
;MTKILFTGDSIIARPFLNHQGETELKALIRSVPFAFTNLEVLPIDFKGHHAARSDGAHFSAPREVLPDLQSAGFNLFSCANNHMLDYGETGLKTLIDHLKENDVSYSGVGRTLGEASAPTYLDINDTVVSLISCASTVFPETVAGERNDFTEGRYGVNPMRYGLEYHLDEENFSHMSQLFVSLGLDQMMRQSQDLGFVSRKLESNAEVLYFHDFNHRVQNGITAKFVNSGVNEIKTFINQTDATRQIKWIEEAKRRSDICIVSLHAHESKYERQYPADFIGEFARVAIDHGADVVVCHGPHLLRGIEIYEGKPIFYSLGNFIGMNDLVEKLPAGSYDRFGLSSDLLPSEVFDMRSEGGKKGFPGLDDFWITVIPVVKFDGDDVVEIELHAVRMNNESVQHRGKPYLVYGDEAQYVIEHVAGLSDELGTEIVMRGDVGIVQL
;
A
#
# COMPACT_ATOMS: atom_id res chain seq x y z
N MET A 1 24.01 17.26 4.42
CA MET A 1 23.34 15.99 4.76
C MET A 1 21.85 16.24 4.96
N THR A 2 21.03 15.51 4.21
CA THR A 2 19.56 15.59 4.27
C THR A 2 19.04 14.45 5.13
N LYS A 3 18.01 14.70 5.94
CA LYS A 3 17.33 13.66 6.72
C LYS A 3 15.90 13.53 6.27
N ILE A 4 15.45 12.30 6.04
CA ILE A 4 14.06 11.98 5.71
C ILE A 4 13.57 10.93 6.68
N LEU A 5 12.39 11.17 7.27
CA LEU A 5 11.70 10.24 8.15
C LEU A 5 10.57 9.56 7.38
N PHE A 6 10.42 8.25 7.55
CA PHE A 6 9.37 7.46 6.92
C PHE A 6 8.49 6.80 7.97
N THR A 7 7.20 6.71 7.69
CA THR A 7 6.26 5.93 8.51
C THR A 7 5.42 5.00 7.64
N GLY A 8 4.81 4.01 8.28
CA GLY A 8 3.83 3.14 7.68
C GLY A 8 2.46 3.76 7.43
N ASP A 9 1.45 2.90 7.33
CA ASP A 9 0.06 3.24 7.07
C ASP A 9 -0.53 4.14 8.17
N SER A 10 -1.08 5.28 7.78
CA SER A 10 -1.80 6.20 8.66
C SER A 10 -3.30 6.08 8.42
N ILE A 11 -3.92 5.09 9.07
CA ILE A 11 -5.37 4.89 9.13
C ILE A 11 -5.88 5.63 10.37
N ILE A 12 -6.13 6.92 10.20
CA ILE A 12 -6.50 7.85 11.29
C ILE A 12 -7.98 8.24 11.19
N ALA A 13 -8.78 7.77 12.14
CA ALA A 13 -10.24 8.00 12.12
C ALA A 13 -10.66 9.34 12.74
N ARG A 14 -9.81 9.96 13.56
CA ARG A 14 -10.07 11.23 14.26
C ARG A 14 -8.76 11.90 14.67
N PRO A 15 -8.74 13.23 14.87
CA PRO A 15 -7.55 13.93 15.33
C PRO A 15 -7.01 13.32 16.63
N PHE A 16 -5.70 13.16 16.67
CA PHE A 16 -4.99 12.51 17.77
C PHE A 16 -3.85 13.36 18.28
N LEU A 17 -3.07 13.96 17.39
CA LEU A 17 -1.81 14.59 17.73
C LEU A 17 -2.06 15.89 18.50
N ASN A 18 -3.10 16.67 18.22
CA ASN A 18 -3.32 17.99 18.82
C ASN A 18 -3.78 18.03 20.30
N HIS A 19 -4.10 16.89 20.94
CA HIS A 19 -4.81 16.94 22.23
C HIS A 19 -3.98 16.77 23.51
N GLN A 20 -2.69 16.42 23.45
CA GLN A 20 -1.83 16.34 24.65
C GLN A 20 -0.37 16.66 24.34
N GLY A 21 0.08 17.88 24.67
CA GLY A 21 1.50 18.24 24.74
C GLY A 21 2.34 18.03 23.46
N GLU A 22 3.62 18.38 23.57
CA GLU A 22 4.65 17.91 22.65
C GLU A 22 5.08 16.52 23.14
N THR A 23 4.72 15.47 22.41
CA THR A 23 5.18 14.11 22.69
C THR A 23 6.59 13.92 22.09
N GLU A 24 7.39 13.03 22.66
CA GLU A 24 8.71 12.68 22.11
C GLU A 24 8.62 12.21 20.65
N LEU A 25 7.52 11.53 20.30
CA LEU A 25 7.22 11.13 18.93
C LEU A 25 7.06 12.34 17.98
N LYS A 26 6.32 13.39 18.37
CA LYS A 26 6.23 14.61 17.57
C LYS A 26 7.56 15.33 17.48
N ALA A 27 8.33 15.35 18.56
CA ALA A 27 9.66 15.94 18.57
C ALA A 27 10.58 15.21 17.57
N LEU A 28 10.50 13.88 17.49
CA LEU A 28 11.21 13.08 16.49
C LEU A 28 10.77 13.44 15.06
N ILE A 29 9.47 13.47 14.78
CA ILE A 29 8.94 13.79 13.44
C ILE A 29 9.37 15.20 13.00
N ARG A 30 9.29 16.18 13.89
CA ARG A 30 9.71 17.58 13.64
C ARG A 30 11.23 17.78 13.59
N SER A 31 12.01 16.77 13.99
CA SER A 31 13.48 16.86 13.99
C SER A 31 14.10 16.77 12.60
N VAL A 32 13.31 16.39 11.59
CA VAL A 32 13.74 16.28 10.19
C VAL A 32 13.00 17.29 9.29
N PRO A 33 13.63 17.76 8.20
CA PRO A 33 12.96 18.64 7.25
C PRO A 33 11.90 17.94 6.40
N PHE A 34 12.05 16.63 6.14
CA PHE A 34 11.13 15.86 5.30
C PHE A 34 10.58 14.68 6.10
N ALA A 35 9.26 14.61 6.27
CA ALA A 35 8.57 13.54 6.97
C ALA A 35 7.44 12.98 6.12
N PHE A 36 7.58 11.71 5.77
CA PHE A 36 6.70 10.95 4.90
C PHE A 36 5.69 10.13 5.70
N THR A 37 4.45 10.03 5.20
CA THR A 37 3.45 9.07 5.68
C THR A 37 2.54 8.55 4.54
N ASN A 38 2.04 7.32 4.65
CA ASN A 38 1.00 6.81 3.75
C ASN A 38 -0.39 7.17 4.29
N LEU A 39 -1.10 8.06 3.59
CA LEU A 39 -2.43 8.51 3.97
C LEU A 39 -3.49 7.51 3.45
N GLU A 40 -3.81 6.53 4.29
CA GLU A 40 -4.73 5.44 3.95
C GLU A 40 -6.16 5.70 4.48
N VAL A 41 -6.59 6.95 4.38
CA VAL A 41 -7.95 7.40 4.75
C VAL A 41 -8.31 8.65 3.97
N LEU A 42 -9.62 8.88 3.77
CA LEU A 42 -10.14 10.10 3.17
C LEU A 42 -10.55 11.12 4.28
N PRO A 43 -9.73 12.14 4.62
CA PRO A 43 -10.11 13.22 5.53
C PRO A 43 -11.07 14.22 4.85
N ILE A 44 -12.31 13.80 4.60
CA ILE A 44 -13.29 14.53 3.76
C ILE A 44 -14.66 14.75 4.42
N ASP A 45 -14.77 14.54 5.73
CA ASP A 45 -16.04 14.59 6.48
C ASP A 45 -17.12 13.65 5.92
N PHE A 46 -16.70 12.50 5.38
CA PHE A 46 -17.60 11.48 4.82
C PHE A 46 -18.41 12.00 3.62
N LYS A 47 -17.89 12.99 2.88
CA LYS A 47 -18.53 13.54 1.68
C LYS A 47 -18.37 12.60 0.47
N GLY A 48 -19.45 12.44 -0.28
CA GLY A 48 -19.48 11.60 -1.48
C GLY A 48 -20.39 10.37 -1.29
N HIS A 49 -20.52 9.59 -2.35
CA HIS A 49 -21.25 8.33 -2.31
C HIS A 49 -20.26 7.21 -2.01
N HIS A 50 -20.57 6.36 -1.03
CA HIS A 50 -19.73 5.21 -0.73
C HIS A 50 -19.63 4.27 -1.94
N ALA A 51 -18.46 3.67 -2.13
CA ALA A 51 -18.27 2.64 -3.13
C ALA A 51 -19.13 1.41 -2.82
N ALA A 52 -19.46 0.63 -3.85
CA ALA A 52 -20.13 -0.65 -3.67
C ALA A 52 -19.22 -1.70 -3.04
N ARG A 53 -17.91 -1.54 -3.18
CA ARG A 53 -16.87 -2.42 -2.65
C ARG A 53 -15.81 -1.57 -1.96
N SER A 54 -15.33 -2.06 -0.83
CA SER A 54 -14.09 -1.62 -0.21
C SER A 54 -13.22 -2.81 0.15
N ASP A 55 -11.96 -2.58 0.49
CA ASP A 55 -11.13 -3.62 1.08
C ASP A 55 -11.19 -3.52 2.61
N GLY A 56 -11.62 -4.58 3.29
CA GLY A 56 -11.90 -4.51 4.74
C GLY A 56 -13.13 -3.66 5.11
N ALA A 57 -12.99 -2.33 5.18
CA ALA A 57 -14.02 -1.35 5.57
C ALA A 57 -13.96 -0.09 4.69
N HIS A 58 -14.89 0.86 4.87
CA HIS A 58 -14.86 2.14 4.16
C HIS A 58 -14.22 3.21 5.05
N PHE A 59 -13.07 3.72 4.67
CA PHE A 59 -12.29 4.67 5.46
C PHE A 59 -12.50 6.11 4.99
N SER A 60 -13.13 6.88 5.87
CA SER A 60 -13.14 8.34 5.83
C SER A 60 -13.02 8.86 7.26
N ALA A 61 -12.57 10.10 7.37
CA ALA A 61 -12.35 10.79 8.64
C ALA A 61 -12.79 12.26 8.57
N PRO A 62 -12.91 12.95 9.71
CA PRO A 62 -13.05 14.41 9.75
C PRO A 62 -11.87 15.10 9.05
N ARG A 63 -12.13 16.23 8.39
CA ARG A 63 -11.12 16.99 7.64
C ARG A 63 -9.93 17.46 8.47
N GLU A 64 -10.14 17.64 9.78
CA GLU A 64 -9.17 18.14 10.75
C GLU A 64 -8.00 17.17 10.96
N VAL A 65 -8.16 15.91 10.57
CA VAL A 65 -7.09 14.91 10.58
C VAL A 65 -5.89 15.34 9.73
N LEU A 66 -6.11 15.99 8.59
CA LEU A 66 -5.00 16.40 7.72
C LEU A 66 -4.15 17.52 8.37
N PRO A 67 -4.72 18.63 8.86
CA PRO A 67 -3.99 19.60 9.67
C PRO A 67 -3.34 19.02 10.93
N ASP A 68 -3.92 17.98 11.54
CA ASP A 68 -3.33 17.28 12.70
C ASP A 68 -2.05 16.53 12.34
N LEU A 69 -2.01 15.85 11.18
CA LEU A 69 -0.79 15.23 10.67
C LEU A 69 0.26 16.28 10.29
N GLN A 70 -0.13 17.37 9.62
CA GLN A 70 0.78 18.46 9.30
C GLN A 70 1.34 19.13 10.55
N SER A 71 0.52 19.35 11.59
CA SER A 71 0.98 19.94 12.84
C SER A 71 2.01 19.05 13.54
N ALA A 72 1.92 17.72 13.38
CA ALA A 72 2.92 16.79 13.90
C ALA A 72 4.25 16.81 13.13
N GLY A 73 4.29 17.39 11.94
CA GLY A 73 5.50 17.58 11.13
C GLY A 73 5.49 16.87 9.78
N PHE A 74 4.45 16.09 9.46
CA PHE A 74 4.35 15.43 8.15
C PHE A 74 4.15 16.43 7.01
N ASN A 75 4.91 16.27 5.93
CA ASN A 75 4.87 17.15 4.77
C ASN A 75 4.96 16.42 3.42
N LEU A 76 5.18 15.11 3.42
CA LEU A 76 5.11 14.25 2.22
C LEU A 76 4.06 13.16 2.43
N PHE A 77 3.06 13.10 1.55
CA PHE A 77 1.91 12.19 1.70
C PHE A 77 1.78 11.26 0.49
N SER A 78 1.99 9.96 0.70
CA SER A 78 1.56 8.97 -0.28
C SER A 78 0.05 8.81 -0.20
N CYS A 79 -0.61 8.96 -1.35
CA CYS A 79 -2.07 8.75 -1.46
C CYS A 79 -2.41 7.58 -2.39
N ALA A 80 -1.44 6.85 -2.97
CA ALA A 80 -1.82 5.68 -3.77
C ALA A 80 -2.09 4.48 -2.86
N ASN A 81 -3.36 4.16 -2.64
CA ASN A 81 -3.79 2.96 -1.91
C ASN A 81 -5.23 2.56 -2.29
N ASN A 82 -5.66 1.38 -1.83
CA ASN A 82 -6.99 0.79 -2.03
C ASN A 82 -8.16 1.66 -1.52
N HIS A 83 -7.95 2.54 -0.54
CA HIS A 83 -9.01 3.28 0.14
C HIS A 83 -9.41 4.62 -0.50
N MET A 84 -8.66 5.10 -1.49
CA MET A 84 -8.87 6.43 -2.09
C MET A 84 -10.20 6.63 -2.82
N LEU A 85 -10.93 5.55 -3.10
CA LEU A 85 -12.25 5.61 -3.73
C LEU A 85 -13.34 5.00 -2.85
N ASP A 86 -13.13 4.85 -1.55
CA ASP A 86 -14.18 4.37 -0.63
C ASP A 86 -15.43 5.26 -0.63
N TYR A 87 -15.28 6.55 -1.00
CA TYR A 87 -16.38 7.50 -1.21
C TYR A 87 -16.53 7.94 -2.68
N GLY A 88 -16.10 7.05 -3.60
CA GLY A 88 -16.16 7.22 -5.03
C GLY A 88 -15.34 8.39 -5.56
N GLU A 89 -15.53 8.74 -6.83
CA GLU A 89 -14.81 9.85 -7.46
C GLU A 89 -15.10 11.21 -6.81
N THR A 90 -16.31 11.40 -6.26
CA THR A 90 -16.65 12.62 -5.51
C THR A 90 -15.84 12.74 -4.22
N GLY A 91 -15.66 11.63 -3.49
CA GLY A 91 -14.84 11.59 -2.29
C GLY A 91 -13.36 11.86 -2.61
N LEU A 92 -12.82 11.20 -3.64
CA LEU A 92 -11.44 11.44 -4.08
C LEU A 92 -11.22 12.89 -4.54
N LYS A 93 -12.17 13.45 -5.31
CA LYS A 93 -12.11 14.86 -5.69
C LYS A 93 -12.08 15.76 -4.46
N THR A 94 -12.93 15.50 -3.47
CA THR A 94 -12.98 16.28 -2.22
C THR A 94 -11.66 16.20 -1.47
N LEU A 95 -11.02 15.03 -1.44
CA LEU A 95 -9.69 14.87 -0.85
C LEU A 95 -8.64 15.69 -1.61
N ILE A 96 -8.60 15.60 -2.94
CA ILE A 96 -7.63 16.35 -3.77
C ILE A 96 -7.79 17.86 -3.57
N ASP A 97 -9.03 18.35 -3.50
CA ASP A 97 -9.29 19.77 -3.22
C ASP A 97 -8.78 20.13 -1.81
N HIS A 98 -9.07 19.32 -0.79
CA HIS A 98 -8.62 19.53 0.60
C HIS A 98 -7.09 19.50 0.75
N LEU A 99 -6.40 18.58 0.08
CA LEU A 99 -4.93 18.51 0.04
C LEU A 99 -4.33 19.80 -0.55
N LYS A 100 -4.92 20.32 -1.64
CA LYS A 100 -4.49 21.57 -2.26
C LYS A 100 -4.80 22.79 -1.41
N GLU A 101 -5.96 22.84 -0.76
CA GLU A 101 -6.34 23.93 0.15
C GLU A 101 -5.40 24.05 1.37
N ASN A 102 -4.73 22.96 1.75
CA ASN A 102 -3.79 22.90 2.88
C ASN A 102 -2.31 22.83 2.44
N ASP A 103 -2.01 23.14 1.17
CA ASP A 103 -0.65 23.14 0.61
C ASP A 103 0.15 21.84 0.87
N VAL A 104 -0.53 20.69 0.77
CA VAL A 104 0.08 19.38 1.03
C VAL A 104 0.84 18.89 -0.21
N SER A 105 2.10 18.48 -0.04
CA SER A 105 2.81 17.73 -1.07
C SER A 105 2.37 16.25 -1.05
N TYR A 106 1.65 15.83 -2.08
CA TYR A 106 1.11 14.48 -2.20
C TYR A 106 1.32 13.89 -3.59
N SER A 107 1.32 12.56 -3.72
CA SER A 107 1.28 11.89 -5.02
C SER A 107 0.48 10.60 -5.01
N GLY A 108 0.25 10.02 -6.19
CA GLY A 108 -0.41 8.72 -6.34
C GLY A 108 -1.90 8.75 -6.64
N VAL A 109 -2.52 9.94 -6.66
CA VAL A 109 -3.92 10.14 -7.06
C VAL A 109 -4.05 11.35 -7.97
N GLY A 110 -5.03 11.32 -8.88
CA GLY A 110 -5.21 12.41 -9.83
C GLY A 110 -6.52 12.32 -10.60
N ARG A 111 -6.79 13.36 -11.40
CA ARG A 111 -7.97 13.47 -12.27
C ARG A 111 -7.82 12.65 -13.56
N THR A 112 -6.58 12.31 -13.88
CA THR A 112 -6.19 11.45 -15.00
C THR A 112 -5.10 10.51 -14.52
N LEU A 113 -4.84 9.44 -15.29
CA LEU A 113 -3.70 8.57 -15.02
C LEU A 113 -2.36 9.33 -15.07
N GLY A 114 -2.17 10.22 -16.05
CA GLY A 114 -1.01 11.10 -16.10
C GLY A 114 -0.82 11.98 -14.85
N GLU A 115 -1.89 12.56 -14.30
CA GLU A 115 -1.80 13.31 -13.03
C GLU A 115 -1.48 12.39 -11.84
N ALA A 116 -2.13 11.23 -11.75
CA ALA A 116 -1.93 10.30 -10.65
C ALA A 116 -0.49 9.74 -10.62
N SER A 117 0.11 9.52 -11.79
CA SER A 117 1.47 8.99 -11.93
C SER A 117 2.56 10.04 -11.78
N ALA A 118 2.24 11.34 -11.83
CA ALA A 118 3.24 12.38 -11.74
C ALA A 118 3.85 12.47 -10.32
N PRO A 119 5.16 12.77 -10.21
CA PRO A 119 5.77 13.07 -8.93
C PRO A 119 5.24 14.38 -8.35
N THR A 120 5.24 14.48 -7.02
CA THR A 120 5.29 15.78 -6.34
C THR A 120 6.73 16.12 -5.99
N TYR A 121 7.04 17.41 -5.86
CA TYR A 121 8.34 17.91 -5.45
C TYR A 121 8.16 18.82 -4.24
N LEU A 122 9.00 18.64 -3.22
CA LEU A 122 9.04 19.48 -2.03
C LEU A 122 10.45 20.04 -1.88
N ASP A 123 10.55 21.37 -1.84
CA ASP A 123 11.80 22.12 -1.71
C ASP A 123 11.90 22.70 -0.30
N ILE A 124 12.91 22.26 0.45
CA ILE A 124 13.22 22.76 1.79
C ILE A 124 14.75 22.88 1.93
N ASN A 125 15.22 24.05 2.37
CA ASN A 125 16.64 24.33 2.63
C ASN A 125 17.57 23.98 1.44
N ASP A 126 17.19 24.42 0.24
CA ASP A 126 17.92 24.16 -1.02
C ASP A 126 18.06 22.66 -1.36
N THR A 127 17.20 21.81 -0.81
CA THR A 127 17.10 20.38 -1.16
C THR A 127 15.72 20.10 -1.72
N VAL A 128 15.67 19.49 -2.88
CA VAL A 128 14.43 19.06 -3.54
C VAL A 128 14.26 17.56 -3.37
N VAL A 129 13.18 17.15 -2.70
CA VAL A 129 12.77 15.75 -2.58
C VAL A 129 11.57 15.52 -3.49
N SER A 130 11.61 14.47 -4.30
CA SER A 130 10.46 14.02 -5.09
C SER A 130 9.80 12.78 -4.48
N LEU A 131 8.50 12.65 -4.69
CA LEU A 131 7.71 11.49 -4.25
C LEU A 131 6.80 11.00 -5.38
N ILE A 132 6.94 9.73 -5.74
CA ILE A 132 6.03 8.99 -6.63
C ILE A 132 5.35 7.90 -5.82
N SER A 133 4.03 7.84 -5.86
CA SER A 133 3.25 6.81 -5.18
C SER A 133 2.46 5.98 -6.18
N CYS A 134 2.38 4.67 -5.94
CA CYS A 134 1.57 3.73 -6.71
C CYS A 134 1.01 2.59 -5.84
N ALA A 135 0.01 1.87 -6.35
CA ALA A 135 -0.60 0.77 -5.63
C ALA A 135 -0.92 -0.42 -6.54
N SER A 136 -0.67 -1.65 -6.07
CA SER A 136 -1.04 -2.90 -6.74
C SER A 136 -2.40 -3.42 -6.28
N THR A 137 -2.70 -3.25 -4.99
CA THR A 137 -3.96 -3.65 -4.37
C THR A 137 -5.01 -2.59 -4.69
N VAL A 138 -5.58 -2.67 -5.89
CA VAL A 138 -6.61 -1.75 -6.37
C VAL A 138 -7.67 -2.52 -7.15
N PHE A 139 -8.92 -2.08 -7.04
CA PHE A 139 -9.94 -2.59 -7.95
C PHE A 139 -9.81 -1.88 -9.30
N PRO A 140 -10.12 -2.53 -10.43
CA PRO A 140 -9.96 -1.88 -11.74
C PRO A 140 -10.82 -0.60 -11.87
N GLU A 141 -11.95 -0.52 -11.15
CA GLU A 141 -12.76 0.69 -11.04
C GLU A 141 -12.11 1.82 -10.21
N THR A 142 -11.05 1.58 -9.42
CA THR A 142 -10.36 2.63 -8.64
C THR A 142 -9.12 3.20 -9.33
N VAL A 143 -8.69 2.58 -10.43
CA VAL A 143 -7.53 3.01 -11.22
C VAL A 143 -7.80 4.31 -11.99
N ALA A 144 -6.87 5.28 -11.92
CA ALA A 144 -6.98 6.51 -12.70
C ALA A 144 -7.07 6.23 -14.21
N GLY A 145 -7.96 6.93 -14.90
CA GLY A 145 -8.19 6.76 -16.34
C GLY A 145 -7.58 7.89 -17.16
N GLU A 146 -7.06 7.59 -18.34
CA GLU A 146 -6.61 8.62 -19.26
C GLU A 146 -7.77 9.33 -19.96
N ARG A 147 -7.55 10.61 -20.30
CA ARG A 147 -8.41 11.35 -21.22
C ARG A 147 -8.09 11.00 -22.67
N ASN A 148 -9.03 11.24 -23.56
CA ASN A 148 -8.76 11.29 -25.01
C ASN A 148 -9.48 12.50 -25.61
N ASP A 149 -9.46 12.64 -26.94
CA ASP A 149 -10.08 13.77 -27.65
C ASP A 149 -11.61 13.89 -27.42
N PHE A 150 -12.25 12.83 -26.92
CA PHE A 150 -13.69 12.71 -26.78
C PHE A 150 -14.16 12.49 -25.33
N THR A 151 -13.29 12.06 -24.41
CA THR A 151 -13.65 11.77 -23.03
C THR A 151 -12.69 12.40 -22.04
N GLU A 152 -13.23 12.90 -20.94
CA GLU A 152 -12.43 13.33 -19.79
C GLU A 152 -11.66 12.14 -19.18
N GLY A 153 -10.63 12.44 -18.41
CA GLY A 153 -9.97 11.43 -17.59
C GLY A 153 -10.85 11.03 -16.42
N ARG A 154 -10.50 9.92 -15.78
CA ARG A 154 -11.21 9.40 -14.62
C ARG A 154 -10.36 9.57 -13.39
N TYR A 155 -10.98 10.09 -12.31
CA TYR A 155 -10.31 10.21 -11.03
C TYR A 155 -9.89 8.82 -10.54
N GLY A 156 -8.69 8.71 -10.00
CA GLY A 156 -8.26 7.43 -9.45
C GLY A 156 -6.84 7.42 -8.93
N VAL A 157 -6.42 6.19 -8.62
CA VAL A 157 -5.11 5.86 -8.08
C VAL A 157 -4.14 5.51 -9.20
N ASN A 158 -2.86 5.82 -9.01
CA ASN A 158 -1.78 5.36 -9.87
C ASN A 158 -1.51 3.85 -9.69
N PRO A 159 -1.80 3.00 -10.69
CA PRO A 159 -1.68 1.55 -10.54
C PRO A 159 -0.24 1.06 -10.74
N MET A 160 0.19 0.08 -9.95
CA MET A 160 1.30 -0.81 -10.28
C MET A 160 0.79 -2.24 -10.27
N ARG A 161 0.01 -2.60 -11.30
CA ARG A 161 -0.59 -3.94 -11.39
C ARG A 161 0.48 -5.00 -11.61
N TYR A 162 0.07 -6.24 -11.43
CA TYR A 162 0.92 -7.41 -11.58
C TYR A 162 0.19 -8.50 -12.37
N GLY A 163 0.95 -9.41 -12.95
CA GLY A 163 0.45 -10.68 -13.46
C GLY A 163 0.56 -11.77 -12.39
N LEU A 164 -0.34 -12.75 -12.45
CA LEU A 164 -0.41 -13.88 -11.54
C LEU A 164 -0.48 -15.18 -12.34
N GLU A 165 0.39 -16.13 -12.00
CA GLU A 165 0.45 -17.45 -12.61
C GLU A 165 0.45 -18.54 -11.55
N TYR A 166 -0.31 -19.59 -11.83
CA TYR A 166 -0.33 -20.83 -11.05
C TYR A 166 0.49 -21.88 -11.79
N HIS A 167 1.71 -22.10 -11.32
CA HIS A 167 2.62 -23.08 -11.88
C HIS A 167 2.28 -24.45 -11.27
N LEU A 168 2.13 -25.46 -12.12
CA LEU A 168 1.76 -26.82 -11.73
C LEU A 168 2.79 -27.85 -12.22
N ASP A 169 2.95 -28.92 -11.45
CA ASP A 169 3.57 -30.16 -11.95
C ASP A 169 2.70 -30.85 -13.02
N GLU A 170 3.29 -31.82 -13.72
CA GLU A 170 2.64 -32.48 -14.85
C GLU A 170 1.34 -33.21 -14.45
N GLU A 171 1.32 -33.84 -13.27
CA GLU A 171 0.16 -34.59 -12.78
C GLU A 171 -1.02 -33.65 -12.51
N ASN A 172 -0.78 -32.59 -11.73
CA ASN A 172 -1.81 -31.62 -11.38
C ASN A 172 -2.28 -30.82 -12.60
N PHE A 173 -1.38 -30.45 -13.52
CA PHE A 173 -1.76 -29.79 -14.75
C PHE A 173 -2.67 -30.69 -15.61
N SER A 174 -2.34 -31.97 -15.73
CA SER A 174 -3.15 -32.96 -16.46
C SER A 174 -4.55 -33.09 -15.84
N HIS A 175 -4.65 -33.21 -14.52
CA HIS A 175 -5.94 -33.25 -13.82
C HIS A 175 -6.76 -31.97 -14.04
N MET A 176 -6.13 -30.80 -13.91
CA MET A 176 -6.79 -29.51 -14.15
C MET A 176 -7.26 -29.35 -15.59
N SER A 177 -6.49 -29.81 -16.57
CA SER A 177 -6.85 -29.79 -17.99
C SER A 177 -8.07 -30.68 -18.28
N GLN A 178 -8.09 -31.90 -17.72
CA GLN A 178 -9.24 -32.80 -17.83
C GLN A 178 -10.50 -32.20 -17.21
N LEU A 179 -10.39 -31.58 -16.03
CA LEU A 179 -11.50 -30.86 -15.40
C LEU A 179 -11.99 -29.70 -16.26
N PHE A 180 -11.08 -28.87 -16.78
CA PHE A 180 -11.39 -27.73 -17.64
C PHE A 180 -12.23 -28.14 -18.86
N VAL A 181 -11.85 -29.23 -19.52
CA VAL A 181 -12.58 -29.77 -20.69
C VAL A 181 -13.89 -30.44 -20.25
N SER A 182 -13.90 -31.23 -19.18
CA SER A 182 -15.12 -31.95 -18.75
C SER A 182 -16.24 -31.02 -18.28
N LEU A 183 -15.90 -29.85 -17.75
CA LEU A 183 -16.84 -28.78 -17.39
C LEU A 183 -17.27 -27.93 -18.60
N GLY A 184 -16.68 -28.15 -19.77
CA GLY A 184 -16.95 -27.40 -21.01
C GLY A 184 -16.40 -25.97 -21.01
N LEU A 185 -15.45 -25.65 -20.12
CA LEU A 185 -14.91 -24.30 -19.99
C LEU A 185 -14.13 -23.88 -21.24
N ASP A 186 -13.51 -24.82 -21.94
CA ASP A 186 -12.85 -24.60 -23.23
C ASP A 186 -13.85 -24.22 -24.33
N GLN A 187 -15.03 -24.84 -24.34
CA GLN A 187 -16.09 -24.51 -25.27
C GLN A 187 -16.70 -23.13 -24.97
N MET A 188 -16.93 -22.83 -23.69
CA MET A 188 -17.42 -21.51 -23.25
C MET A 188 -16.42 -20.40 -23.60
N MET A 189 -15.12 -20.66 -23.45
CA MET A 189 -14.04 -19.75 -23.86
C MET A 189 -14.11 -19.48 -25.37
N ARG A 190 -14.19 -20.53 -26.20
CA ARG A 190 -14.32 -20.40 -27.66
C ARG A 190 -15.57 -19.63 -28.08
N GLN A 191 -16.72 -19.93 -27.47
CA GLN A 191 -17.95 -19.19 -27.73
C GLN A 191 -17.81 -17.70 -27.38
N SER A 192 -17.16 -17.39 -26.25
CA SER A 192 -16.91 -16.01 -25.84
C SER A 192 -15.95 -15.29 -26.80
N GLN A 193 -14.97 -16.00 -27.38
CA GLN A 193 -14.08 -15.49 -28.42
C GLN A 193 -14.79 -15.30 -29.77
N ASP A 194 -15.69 -16.21 -30.13
CA ASP A 194 -16.50 -16.12 -31.36
C ASP A 194 -17.46 -14.93 -31.29
N LEU A 195 -18.02 -14.67 -30.10
CA LEU A 195 -18.85 -13.49 -29.82
C LEU A 195 -18.05 -12.20 -29.61
N GLY A 196 -16.71 -12.28 -29.53
CA GLY A 196 -15.82 -11.13 -29.41
C GLY A 196 -15.71 -10.54 -27.99
N PHE A 197 -16.17 -11.24 -26.95
CA PHE A 197 -16.03 -10.80 -25.55
C PHE A 197 -14.62 -11.07 -24.99
N VAL A 198 -13.88 -12.00 -25.59
CA VAL A 198 -12.54 -12.41 -25.15
C VAL A 198 -11.57 -12.36 -26.32
N SER A 199 -10.33 -11.95 -26.06
CA SER A 199 -9.29 -11.93 -27.08
C SER A 199 -9.00 -13.33 -27.62
N ARG A 200 -8.92 -13.46 -28.95
CA ARG A 200 -8.48 -14.70 -29.61
C ARG A 200 -7.00 -15.04 -29.37
N LYS A 201 -6.20 -14.12 -28.82
CA LYS A 201 -4.80 -14.40 -28.45
C LYS A 201 -4.67 -15.28 -27.20
N LEU A 202 -5.76 -15.50 -26.48
CA LEU A 202 -5.79 -16.28 -25.25
C LEU A 202 -6.23 -17.71 -25.58
N GLU A 203 -5.26 -18.59 -25.84
CA GLU A 203 -5.53 -19.96 -26.23
C GLU A 203 -4.95 -20.93 -25.19
N SER A 204 -5.82 -21.75 -24.60
CA SER A 204 -5.40 -22.86 -23.74
C SER A 204 -4.84 -24.00 -24.59
N ASN A 205 -3.75 -24.63 -24.14
CA ASN A 205 -3.05 -25.69 -24.84
C ASN A 205 -2.38 -26.67 -23.84
N ALA A 206 -1.43 -27.48 -24.29
CA ALA A 206 -0.74 -28.47 -23.47
C ALA A 206 0.19 -27.87 -22.39
N GLU A 207 0.51 -26.58 -22.49
CA GLU A 207 1.43 -25.87 -21.59
C GLU A 207 0.72 -24.83 -20.73
N VAL A 208 -0.41 -24.28 -21.18
CA VAL A 208 -1.12 -23.20 -20.48
C VAL A 208 -2.64 -23.41 -20.51
N LEU A 209 -3.30 -23.15 -19.38
CA LEU A 209 -4.76 -23.06 -19.29
C LEU A 209 -5.17 -21.66 -18.82
N TYR A 210 -6.05 -21.00 -19.58
CA TYR A 210 -6.69 -19.75 -19.18
C TYR A 210 -8.09 -20.05 -18.63
N PHE A 211 -8.28 -19.80 -17.33
CA PHE A 211 -9.60 -19.85 -16.70
C PHE A 211 -10.25 -18.48 -16.77
N HIS A 212 -11.43 -18.45 -17.37
CA HIS A 212 -12.19 -17.22 -17.57
C HIS A 212 -13.44 -17.21 -16.66
N ASP A 213 -13.71 -16.12 -15.96
CA ASP A 213 -15.00 -15.92 -15.28
C ASP A 213 -16.05 -15.53 -16.31
N PHE A 214 -16.93 -16.48 -16.62
CA PHE A 214 -18.04 -16.30 -17.56
C PHE A 214 -19.23 -15.54 -16.96
N ASN A 215 -19.18 -15.13 -15.68
CA ASN A 215 -20.26 -14.36 -15.07
C ASN A 215 -20.16 -12.84 -15.33
N HIS A 216 -19.17 -12.38 -16.12
CA HIS A 216 -18.98 -10.97 -16.51
C HIS A 216 -18.86 -9.98 -15.34
N ARG A 217 -18.54 -10.46 -14.13
CA ARG A 217 -18.43 -9.63 -12.91
C ARG A 217 -16.98 -9.28 -12.56
N VAL A 218 -16.00 -9.80 -13.30
CA VAL A 218 -14.57 -9.47 -13.16
C VAL A 218 -14.10 -8.77 -14.43
N GLN A 219 -13.53 -7.58 -14.27
CA GLN A 219 -13.02 -6.77 -15.37
C GLN A 219 -11.77 -7.47 -15.95
N ASN A 220 -11.80 -7.78 -17.26
CA ASN A 220 -10.81 -8.54 -18.07
C ASN A 220 -11.04 -10.05 -18.22
N GLY A 221 -12.01 -10.63 -17.51
CA GLY A 221 -12.54 -11.94 -17.82
C GLY A 221 -11.63 -13.14 -17.56
N ILE A 222 -10.30 -13.05 -17.63
CA ILE A 222 -9.40 -14.11 -17.16
C ILE A 222 -9.22 -13.97 -15.65
N THR A 223 -9.51 -15.05 -14.94
CA THR A 223 -9.44 -15.15 -13.49
C THR A 223 -8.18 -15.86 -13.01
N ALA A 224 -7.63 -16.77 -13.83
CA ALA A 224 -6.38 -17.48 -13.51
C ALA A 224 -5.68 -18.01 -14.78
N LYS A 225 -4.34 -17.95 -14.78
CA LYS A 225 -3.47 -18.59 -15.77
C LYS A 225 -2.70 -19.73 -15.10
N PHE A 226 -2.95 -20.97 -15.53
CA PHE A 226 -2.20 -22.14 -15.06
C PHE A 226 -1.12 -22.51 -16.08
N VAL A 227 0.08 -22.81 -15.61
CA VAL A 227 1.25 -23.12 -16.44
C VAL A 227 1.79 -24.49 -16.06
N ASN A 228 1.99 -25.36 -17.05
CA ASN A 228 2.70 -26.62 -16.87
C ASN A 228 4.20 -26.32 -16.78
N SER A 229 4.74 -26.34 -15.56
CA SER A 229 6.12 -25.92 -15.27
C SER A 229 6.96 -27.02 -14.62
N GLY A 230 6.33 -28.13 -14.22
CA GLY A 230 6.97 -29.21 -13.48
C GLY A 230 7.04 -29.00 -11.96
N VAL A 231 6.60 -27.85 -11.44
CA VAL A 231 6.57 -27.52 -10.01
C VAL A 231 5.26 -26.84 -9.62
N ASN A 232 4.81 -27.05 -8.38
CA ASN A 232 3.63 -26.38 -7.83
C ASN A 232 4.03 -25.11 -7.10
N GLU A 233 3.73 -23.95 -7.67
CA GLU A 233 4.01 -22.66 -7.05
C GLU A 233 3.10 -21.55 -7.61
N ILE A 234 3.07 -20.41 -6.92
CA ILE A 234 2.39 -19.20 -7.38
C ILE A 234 3.48 -18.20 -7.73
N LYS A 235 3.44 -17.67 -8.95
CA LYS A 235 4.34 -16.60 -9.40
C LYS A 235 3.60 -15.33 -9.68
N THR A 236 4.22 -14.22 -9.32
CA THR A 236 3.77 -12.88 -9.70
C THR A 236 4.88 -12.15 -10.44
N PHE A 237 4.50 -11.26 -11.34
CA PHE A 237 5.46 -10.47 -12.13
C PHE A 237 4.89 -9.08 -12.42
N ILE A 238 5.76 -8.11 -12.64
CA ILE A 238 5.32 -6.73 -12.89
C ILE A 238 4.49 -6.59 -14.16
N ASN A 239 3.43 -5.77 -14.13
CA ASN A 239 2.73 -5.38 -15.34
C ASN A 239 3.60 -4.43 -16.17
N GLN A 240 3.99 -4.85 -17.37
CA GLN A 240 4.94 -4.10 -18.22
C GLN A 240 4.42 -2.72 -18.65
N THR A 241 3.11 -2.57 -18.86
CA THR A 241 2.52 -1.26 -19.20
C THR A 241 2.62 -0.29 -18.03
N ASP A 242 2.34 -0.76 -16.82
CA ASP A 242 2.47 0.06 -15.62
C ASP A 242 3.94 0.34 -15.31
N ALA A 243 4.80 -0.68 -15.36
CA ALA A 243 6.25 -0.55 -15.16
C ALA A 243 6.87 0.51 -16.08
N THR A 244 6.57 0.46 -17.38
CA THR A 244 7.07 1.44 -18.35
C THR A 244 6.65 2.87 -17.99
N ARG A 245 5.41 3.05 -17.53
CA ARG A 245 4.90 4.36 -17.10
C ARG A 245 5.60 4.83 -15.83
N GLN A 246 5.77 3.95 -14.85
CA GLN A 246 6.44 4.25 -13.58
C GLN A 246 7.90 4.63 -13.81
N ILE A 247 8.65 3.82 -14.57
CA ILE A 247 10.04 4.08 -14.94
C ILE A 247 10.21 5.49 -15.53
N LYS A 248 9.34 5.85 -16.50
CA LYS A 248 9.39 7.18 -17.13
C LYS A 248 9.26 8.32 -16.10
N TRP A 249 8.37 8.17 -15.12
CA TRP A 249 8.17 9.19 -14.09
C TRP A 249 9.28 9.19 -13.04
N ILE A 250 9.84 8.04 -12.70
CA ILE A 250 11.00 7.92 -11.80
C ILE A 250 12.21 8.63 -12.41
N GLU A 251 12.50 8.39 -13.69
CA GLU A 251 13.60 9.08 -14.36
C GLU A 251 13.39 10.60 -14.45
N GLU A 252 12.16 11.07 -14.67
CA GLU A 252 11.82 12.50 -14.64
C GLU A 252 11.95 13.10 -13.24
N ALA A 253 11.53 12.35 -12.22
CA ALA A 253 11.65 12.75 -10.82
C ALA A 253 13.12 12.92 -10.44
N LYS A 254 13.96 11.91 -10.67
CA LYS A 254 15.40 11.95 -10.38
C LYS A 254 16.13 13.08 -11.11
N ARG A 255 15.76 13.41 -12.35
CA ARG A 255 16.35 14.56 -13.08
C ARG A 255 16.05 15.92 -12.44
N ARG A 256 15.07 16.00 -11.53
CA ARG A 256 14.52 17.26 -11.00
C ARG A 256 14.53 17.32 -9.48
N SER A 257 15.11 16.34 -8.80
CA SER A 257 15.22 16.28 -7.35
C SER A 257 16.58 15.74 -6.94
N ASP A 258 17.08 16.17 -5.78
CA ASP A 258 18.27 15.60 -5.17
C ASP A 258 18.03 14.17 -4.69
N ILE A 259 16.82 13.91 -4.15
CA ILE A 259 16.41 12.59 -3.64
C ILE A 259 15.04 12.22 -4.21
N CYS A 260 14.93 11.01 -4.78
CA CYS A 260 13.71 10.45 -5.36
C CYS A 260 13.15 9.31 -4.50
N ILE A 261 11.95 9.51 -3.93
CA ILE A 261 11.22 8.51 -3.15
C ILE A 261 10.17 7.82 -4.04
N VAL A 262 10.16 6.50 -4.02
CA VAL A 262 9.06 5.70 -4.59
C VAL A 262 8.30 5.00 -3.47
N SER A 263 7.00 5.20 -3.43
CA SER A 263 6.10 4.51 -2.50
C SER A 263 5.20 3.51 -3.25
N LEU A 264 5.09 2.30 -2.70
CA LEU A 264 4.22 1.24 -3.23
C LEU A 264 3.28 0.72 -2.14
N HIS A 265 1.97 0.85 -2.34
CA HIS A 265 0.98 0.22 -1.48
C HIS A 265 0.55 -1.15 -2.07
N ALA A 266 0.92 -2.23 -1.41
CA ALA A 266 0.78 -3.60 -1.89
C ALA A 266 0.54 -4.62 -0.77
N HIS A 267 -0.64 -5.23 -0.75
CA HIS A 267 -1.04 -6.25 0.23
C HIS A 267 -0.52 -7.64 -0.15
N GLU A 268 -0.16 -7.84 -1.42
CA GLU A 268 0.14 -9.15 -1.97
C GLU A 268 1.33 -9.79 -1.25
N SER A 269 1.21 -11.09 -0.97
CA SER A 269 2.20 -11.87 -0.23
C SER A 269 2.41 -13.23 -0.87
N LYS A 270 3.47 -13.92 -0.44
CA LYS A 270 3.57 -15.38 -0.57
C LYS A 270 2.59 -16.04 0.40
N TYR A 271 2.81 -17.33 0.68
CA TYR A 271 1.94 -18.08 1.60
C TYR A 271 1.80 -17.41 2.97
N GLU A 272 2.89 -16.86 3.51
CA GLU A 272 2.88 -16.08 4.76
C GLU A 272 2.92 -14.58 4.46
N ARG A 273 2.19 -13.78 5.26
CA ARG A 273 1.95 -12.35 5.01
C ARG A 273 3.21 -11.49 5.11
N GLN A 274 4.18 -11.91 5.93
CA GLN A 274 5.45 -11.19 6.09
C GLN A 274 6.36 -11.27 4.85
N TYR A 275 6.13 -12.24 3.95
CA TYR A 275 6.91 -12.38 2.73
C TYR A 275 6.17 -11.75 1.54
N PRO A 276 6.73 -10.70 0.91
CA PRO A 276 6.08 -10.03 -0.21
C PRO A 276 5.98 -10.94 -1.44
N ALA A 277 4.95 -10.74 -2.26
CA ALA A 277 4.87 -11.38 -3.58
C ALA A 277 6.04 -10.96 -4.49
N ASP A 278 6.48 -11.83 -5.39
CA ASP A 278 7.72 -11.64 -6.17
C ASP A 278 7.78 -10.31 -6.94
N PHE A 279 6.66 -9.86 -7.52
CA PHE A 279 6.60 -8.62 -8.29
C PHE A 279 6.92 -7.37 -7.46
N ILE A 280 6.71 -7.41 -6.14
CA ILE A 280 6.97 -6.29 -5.23
C ILE A 280 8.48 -6.05 -5.16
N GLY A 281 9.26 -7.12 -4.95
CA GLY A 281 10.73 -7.07 -4.98
C GLY A 281 11.28 -6.74 -6.35
N GLU A 282 10.71 -7.32 -7.40
CA GLU A 282 11.07 -7.01 -8.79
C GLU A 282 10.87 -5.51 -9.08
N PHE A 283 9.70 -4.94 -8.77
CA PHE A 283 9.42 -3.53 -9.02
C PHE A 283 10.28 -2.60 -8.16
N ALA A 284 10.50 -2.92 -6.88
CA ALA A 284 11.31 -2.09 -6.00
C ALA A 284 12.75 -1.95 -6.51
N ARG A 285 13.37 -3.05 -6.95
CA ARG A 285 14.71 -3.02 -7.56
C ARG A 285 14.72 -2.26 -8.88
N VAL A 286 13.74 -2.50 -9.76
CA VAL A 286 13.56 -1.74 -11.00
C VAL A 286 13.41 -0.24 -10.73
N ALA A 287 12.72 0.16 -9.66
CA ALA A 287 12.60 1.56 -9.30
C ALA A 287 13.96 2.18 -8.93
N ILE A 288 14.79 1.47 -8.15
CA ILE A 288 16.15 1.91 -7.80
C ILE A 288 17.03 1.98 -9.05
N ASP A 289 17.00 0.95 -9.90
CA ASP A 289 17.76 0.90 -11.15
C ASP A 289 17.49 2.09 -12.08
N HIS A 290 16.29 2.67 -12.00
CA HIS A 290 15.85 3.82 -12.80
C HIS A 290 15.88 5.16 -12.06
N GLY A 291 16.44 5.21 -10.84
CA GLY A 291 16.78 6.45 -10.15
C GLY A 291 16.03 6.73 -8.84
N ALA A 292 15.28 5.77 -8.30
CA ALA A 292 14.79 5.89 -6.92
C ALA A 292 15.96 5.78 -5.93
N ASP A 293 16.00 6.67 -4.95
CA ASP A 293 16.99 6.65 -3.87
C ASP A 293 16.49 5.92 -2.62
N VAL A 294 15.17 5.74 -2.51
CA VAL A 294 14.49 4.93 -1.49
C VAL A 294 13.19 4.36 -2.07
N VAL A 295 12.89 3.11 -1.73
CA VAL A 295 11.55 2.52 -1.94
C VAL A 295 10.90 2.23 -0.59
N VAL A 296 9.69 2.73 -0.40
CA VAL A 296 8.91 2.52 0.84
C VAL A 296 7.58 1.85 0.51
N CYS A 297 7.43 0.60 0.92
CA CYS A 297 6.22 -0.17 0.70
C CYS A 297 5.31 -0.15 1.93
N HIS A 298 4.00 -0.32 1.69
CA HIS A 298 2.95 -0.33 2.71
C HIS A 298 1.78 -1.25 2.33
N GLY A 299 0.75 -1.33 3.18
CA GLY A 299 -0.50 -2.03 2.91
C GLY A 299 -0.70 -3.39 3.58
N PRO A 300 0.29 -4.29 3.81
CA PRO A 300 0.01 -5.55 4.47
C PRO A 300 -0.30 -5.38 5.97
N HIS A 301 -0.19 -4.15 6.49
CA HIS A 301 -0.43 -3.74 7.89
C HIS A 301 0.47 -4.43 8.92
N LEU A 302 1.56 -5.05 8.46
CA LEU A 302 2.56 -5.75 9.26
C LEU A 302 3.95 -5.31 8.79
N LEU A 303 4.94 -5.39 9.67
CA LEU A 303 6.33 -5.20 9.26
C LEU A 303 6.75 -6.28 8.24
N ARG A 304 7.57 -5.88 7.27
CA ARG A 304 8.30 -6.79 6.39
C ARG A 304 9.78 -6.39 6.42
N GLY A 305 10.64 -7.28 5.90
CA GLY A 305 12.07 -7.07 5.90
C GLY A 305 12.53 -5.79 5.18
N ILE A 306 13.75 -5.39 5.48
CA ILE A 306 14.47 -4.29 4.84
C ILE A 306 15.56 -4.90 3.97
N GLU A 307 15.71 -4.39 2.75
CA GLU A 307 16.80 -4.75 1.84
C GLU A 307 17.63 -3.51 1.53
N ILE A 308 18.95 -3.61 1.58
CA ILE A 308 19.86 -2.64 0.98
C ILE A 308 20.25 -3.14 -0.42
N TYR A 309 19.69 -2.51 -1.44
CA TYR A 309 19.91 -2.85 -2.85
C TYR A 309 20.69 -1.72 -3.54
N GLU A 310 21.89 -2.02 -4.07
CA GLU A 310 22.78 -1.01 -4.68
C GLU A 310 23.03 0.21 -3.77
N GLY A 311 23.17 -0.03 -2.45
CA GLY A 311 23.37 1.01 -1.44
C GLY A 311 22.13 1.85 -1.11
N LYS A 312 20.95 1.51 -1.65
CA LYS A 312 19.68 2.20 -1.40
C LYS A 312 18.69 1.29 -0.62
N PRO A 313 17.96 1.82 0.36
CA PRO A 313 17.03 1.00 1.14
C PRO A 313 15.70 0.77 0.43
N ILE A 314 15.22 -0.48 0.54
CA ILE A 314 13.87 -0.91 0.24
C ILE A 314 13.24 -1.35 1.56
N PHE A 315 12.21 -0.63 2.01
CA PHE A 315 11.39 -1.03 3.14
C PHE A 315 10.17 -1.80 2.61
N TYR A 316 10.15 -3.14 2.69
CA TYR A 316 9.08 -3.94 2.08
C TYR A 316 7.71 -3.80 2.76
N SER A 317 7.69 -3.31 3.99
CA SER A 317 6.52 -2.77 4.67
C SER A 317 6.93 -2.15 6.00
N LEU A 318 6.46 -0.93 6.26
CA LEU A 318 6.59 -0.31 7.58
C LEU A 318 5.41 -0.63 8.52
N GLY A 319 4.45 -1.48 8.12
CA GLY A 319 3.26 -1.77 8.93
C GLY A 319 2.37 -0.54 9.12
N ASN A 320 1.56 -0.49 10.19
CA ASN A 320 0.80 0.73 10.51
C ASN A 320 1.63 1.67 11.39
N PHE A 321 1.56 2.95 11.08
CA PHE A 321 1.98 4.00 12.00
C PHE A 321 0.82 4.47 12.88
N ILE A 322 -0.38 4.58 12.30
CA ILE A 322 -1.62 4.85 13.04
C ILE A 322 -2.66 3.82 12.62
N GLY A 323 -3.10 2.98 13.56
CA GLY A 323 -4.01 1.85 13.29
C GLY A 323 -5.39 2.02 13.92
N MET A 324 -6.18 3.01 13.47
CA MET A 324 -7.52 3.29 14.01
C MET A 324 -8.65 2.62 13.21
N ASN A 325 -8.39 1.44 12.64
CA ASN A 325 -9.28 0.72 11.72
C ASN A 325 -10.67 0.44 12.32
N ASP A 326 -10.75 0.21 13.64
CA ASP A 326 -11.99 -0.09 14.37
C ASP A 326 -12.72 1.17 14.88
N LEU A 327 -12.16 2.37 14.66
CA LEU A 327 -12.71 3.65 15.15
C LEU A 327 -13.42 4.44 14.05
N VAL A 328 -13.73 3.82 12.93
CA VAL A 328 -14.48 4.43 11.83
C VAL A 328 -15.86 4.88 12.34
N GLU A 329 -16.12 6.18 12.25
CA GLU A 329 -17.34 6.79 12.81
C GLU A 329 -18.60 6.42 12.02
N LYS A 330 -18.48 6.25 10.70
CA LYS A 330 -19.63 6.01 9.81
C LYS A 330 -19.32 4.87 8.85
N LEU A 331 -20.16 3.84 8.89
CA LEU A 331 -20.10 2.70 7.98
C LEU A 331 -21.31 2.74 7.03
N PRO A 332 -21.12 2.52 5.72
CA PRO A 332 -22.24 2.36 4.80
C PRO A 332 -22.91 1.00 5.00
N ALA A 333 -24.20 0.89 4.64
CA ALA A 333 -24.99 -0.34 4.82
C ALA A 333 -24.32 -1.59 4.24
N GLY A 334 -23.66 -1.49 3.07
CA GLY A 334 -22.94 -2.60 2.46
C GLY A 334 -21.78 -3.16 3.30
N SER A 335 -21.22 -2.37 4.23
CA SER A 335 -20.23 -2.86 5.20
C SER A 335 -20.84 -3.81 6.23
N TYR A 336 -22.12 -3.69 6.54
CA TYR A 336 -22.85 -4.60 7.43
C TYR A 336 -23.21 -5.90 6.71
N ASP A 337 -23.76 -5.78 5.50
CA ASP A 337 -24.18 -6.91 4.68
C ASP A 337 -23.04 -7.90 4.41
N ARG A 338 -21.83 -7.38 4.17
CA ARG A 338 -20.61 -8.18 3.97
C ARG A 338 -20.35 -9.18 5.09
N PHE A 339 -20.68 -8.81 6.33
CA PHE A 339 -20.48 -9.65 7.51
C PHE A 339 -21.78 -10.33 7.96
N GLY A 340 -22.87 -10.22 7.18
CA GLY A 340 -24.18 -10.76 7.54
C GLY A 340 -24.79 -10.08 8.77
N LEU A 341 -24.46 -8.81 9.01
CA LEU A 341 -24.90 -8.05 10.18
C LEU A 341 -26.07 -7.11 9.83
N SER A 342 -26.92 -6.81 10.83
CA SER A 342 -28.02 -5.84 10.65
C SER A 342 -27.49 -4.42 10.54
N SER A 343 -28.12 -3.60 9.68
CA SER A 343 -27.84 -2.16 9.57
C SER A 343 -28.34 -1.35 10.78
N ASP A 344 -29.08 -1.95 11.71
CA ASP A 344 -29.47 -1.33 12.98
C ASP A 344 -28.31 -1.22 13.98
N LEU A 345 -27.21 -1.95 13.74
CA LEU A 345 -26.03 -1.94 14.61
C LEU A 345 -25.22 -0.65 14.44
N LEU A 346 -24.61 -0.20 15.52
CA LEU A 346 -23.66 0.90 15.48
C LEU A 346 -22.28 0.41 15.00
N PRO A 347 -21.45 1.27 14.39
CA PRO A 347 -20.15 0.88 13.87
C PRO A 347 -19.25 0.15 14.87
N SER A 348 -19.21 0.59 16.14
CA SER A 348 -18.42 -0.09 17.18
C SER A 348 -18.87 -1.53 17.41
N GLU A 349 -20.18 -1.80 17.39
CA GLU A 349 -20.72 -3.15 17.56
C GLU A 349 -20.32 -4.06 16.40
N VAL A 350 -20.29 -3.52 15.17
CA VAL A 350 -19.80 -4.24 13.99
C VAL A 350 -18.33 -4.65 14.15
N PHE A 351 -17.46 -3.72 14.55
CA PHE A 351 -16.04 -4.01 14.73
C PHE A 351 -15.78 -4.96 15.91
N ASP A 352 -16.52 -4.83 17.02
CA ASP A 352 -16.43 -5.76 18.15
C ASP A 352 -16.84 -7.18 17.73
N MET A 353 -17.91 -7.35 16.95
CA MET A 353 -18.30 -8.67 16.45
C MET A 353 -17.32 -9.22 15.41
N ARG A 354 -16.80 -8.37 14.52
CA ARG A 354 -15.83 -8.76 13.48
C ARG A 354 -14.51 -9.25 14.09
N SER A 355 -14.04 -8.56 15.12
CA SER A 355 -12.75 -8.82 15.78
C SER A 355 -12.86 -9.69 17.03
N GLU A 356 -14.07 -10.10 17.42
CA GLU A 356 -14.33 -10.77 18.71
C GLU A 356 -13.76 -9.96 19.91
N GLY A 357 -14.04 -8.66 19.92
CA GLY A 357 -13.52 -7.72 20.92
C GLY A 357 -11.99 -7.55 20.84
N GLY A 358 -11.42 -7.63 19.64
CA GLY A 358 -9.99 -7.49 19.40
C GLY A 358 -9.16 -8.78 19.50
N LYS A 359 -9.79 -9.96 19.62
CA LYS A 359 -9.10 -11.26 19.73
C LYS A 359 -8.83 -11.94 18.39
N LYS A 360 -9.45 -11.45 17.31
CA LYS A 360 -9.40 -12.02 15.97
C LYS A 360 -9.13 -10.95 14.92
N GLY A 361 -8.55 -11.39 13.80
CA GLY A 361 -8.17 -10.51 12.70
C GLY A 361 -6.97 -9.66 13.09
N PHE A 362 -6.76 -8.55 12.38
CA PHE A 362 -5.64 -7.66 12.64
C PHE A 362 -5.50 -7.22 14.11
N PRO A 363 -6.59 -6.83 14.82
CA PRO A 363 -6.45 -6.43 16.22
C PRO A 363 -5.91 -7.51 17.17
N GLY A 364 -6.04 -8.78 16.80
CA GLY A 364 -5.58 -9.93 17.59
C GLY A 364 -4.13 -10.35 17.29
N LEU A 365 -3.45 -9.70 16.35
CA LEU A 365 -2.05 -9.95 16.02
C LEU A 365 -1.17 -8.93 16.74
N ASP A 366 -0.14 -9.36 17.47
CA ASP A 366 0.78 -8.43 18.14
C ASP A 366 1.56 -7.57 17.13
N ASP A 367 2.01 -8.20 16.03
CA ASP A 367 2.74 -7.56 14.94
C ASP A 367 1.96 -6.43 14.24
N PHE A 368 0.62 -6.41 14.34
CA PHE A 368 -0.20 -5.32 13.81
C PHE A 368 -0.03 -4.01 14.61
N TRP A 369 0.41 -4.12 15.87
CA TRP A 369 0.52 -3.02 16.83
C TRP A 369 1.93 -2.46 16.98
N ILE A 370 2.92 -2.99 16.26
CA ILE A 370 4.31 -2.52 16.29
C ILE A 370 4.75 -2.03 14.91
N THR A 371 5.69 -1.09 14.90
CA THR A 371 6.31 -0.54 13.69
C THR A 371 7.68 0.04 14.03
N VAL A 372 8.43 0.39 13.00
CA VAL A 372 9.63 1.21 13.11
C VAL A 372 9.45 2.49 12.30
N ILE A 373 10.08 3.56 12.77
CA ILE A 373 10.24 4.81 12.02
C ILE A 373 11.70 4.86 11.54
N PRO A 374 11.96 4.61 10.24
CA PRO A 374 13.27 4.87 9.66
C PRO A 374 13.53 6.36 9.54
N VAL A 375 14.69 6.80 10.03
CA VAL A 375 15.30 8.10 9.73
C VAL A 375 16.52 7.82 8.86
N VAL A 376 16.40 8.16 7.57
CA VAL A 376 17.47 7.95 6.58
C VAL A 376 18.23 9.26 6.40
N LYS A 377 19.55 9.18 6.51
CA LYS A 377 20.46 10.31 6.30
C LYS A 377 21.16 10.14 4.96
N PHE A 378 21.16 11.21 4.17
CA PHE A 378 21.75 11.27 2.84
C PHE A 378 22.90 12.29 2.79
N ASP A 379 23.95 11.97 2.06
CA ASP A 379 24.95 12.94 1.59
C ASP A 379 24.91 12.98 0.05
N GLY A 380 24.37 14.07 -0.51
CA GLY A 380 23.88 14.02 -1.89
C GLY A 380 22.72 13.02 -1.99
N ASP A 381 22.84 12.05 -2.89
CA ASP A 381 21.90 10.94 -3.00
C ASP A 381 22.40 9.66 -2.32
N ASP A 382 23.63 9.61 -1.82
CA ASP A 382 24.18 8.46 -1.11
C ASP A 382 23.59 8.34 0.30
N VAL A 383 23.15 7.13 0.65
CA VAL A 383 22.66 6.83 1.99
C VAL A 383 23.86 6.59 2.89
N VAL A 384 23.93 7.30 4.02
CA VAL A 384 25.08 7.25 4.94
C VAL A 384 24.72 6.67 6.32
N GLU A 385 23.46 6.71 6.70
CA GLU A 385 22.97 6.11 7.94
C GLU A 385 21.45 5.88 7.88
N ILE A 386 21.00 4.78 8.47
CA ILE A 386 19.58 4.50 8.67
C ILE A 386 19.37 4.14 10.15
N GLU A 387 18.66 5.00 10.86
CA GLU A 387 18.23 4.79 12.24
C GLU A 387 16.79 4.29 12.26
N LEU A 388 16.51 3.23 13.01
CA LEU A 388 15.17 2.66 13.19
C LEU A 388 14.70 2.94 14.62
N HIS A 389 13.67 3.76 14.76
CA HIS A 389 13.04 4.05 16.04
C HIS A 389 11.83 3.14 16.26
N ALA A 390 11.85 2.33 17.30
CA ALA A 390 10.76 1.43 17.63
C ALA A 390 9.51 2.18 18.11
N VAL A 391 8.35 1.77 17.59
CA VAL A 391 7.05 2.35 17.92
C VAL A 391 6.06 1.24 18.22
N ARG A 392 5.20 1.50 19.19
CA ARG A 392 4.01 0.70 19.46
C ARG A 392 2.77 1.56 19.36
N MET A 393 1.67 0.95 18.95
CA MET A 393 0.35 1.54 18.93
C MET A 393 -0.45 1.00 20.13
N ASN A 394 -1.17 1.89 20.80
CA ASN A 394 -2.00 1.49 21.93
C ASN A 394 -3.08 0.50 21.46
N ASN A 395 -3.24 -0.62 22.17
CA ASN A 395 -4.33 -1.58 21.97
C ASN A 395 -5.03 -1.97 23.29
N GLU A 396 -4.68 -1.33 24.40
CA GLU A 396 -5.22 -1.68 25.73
C GLU A 396 -6.71 -1.31 25.87
N SER A 397 -7.16 -0.30 25.13
CA SER A 397 -8.55 0.14 25.17
C SER A 397 -8.99 0.72 23.83
N VAL A 398 -10.26 0.48 23.47
CA VAL A 398 -10.82 0.91 22.18
C VAL A 398 -10.71 2.43 22.02
N GLN A 399 -10.98 3.21 23.06
CA GLN A 399 -10.92 4.68 23.00
C GLN A 399 -9.50 5.25 22.79
N HIS A 400 -8.45 4.48 23.03
CA HIS A 400 -7.06 4.89 22.78
C HIS A 400 -6.40 4.09 21.65
N ARG A 401 -7.13 3.15 21.04
CA ARG A 401 -6.60 2.19 20.06
C ARG A 401 -5.94 2.88 18.86
N GLY A 402 -4.82 2.32 18.39
CA GLY A 402 -4.13 2.75 17.17
C GLY A 402 -3.24 3.97 17.32
N LYS A 403 -3.13 4.54 18.52
CA LYS A 403 -2.32 5.73 18.80
C LYS A 403 -0.84 5.36 18.97
N PRO A 404 0.09 5.85 18.14
CA PRO A 404 1.51 5.52 18.26
C PRO A 404 2.21 6.24 19.41
N TYR A 405 3.21 5.57 20.00
CA TYR A 405 4.18 6.11 20.92
C TYR A 405 5.53 5.40 20.76
N LEU A 406 6.63 6.11 21.04
CA LEU A 406 7.98 5.52 21.03
C LEU A 406 8.11 4.53 22.21
N VAL A 407 8.80 3.42 21.98
CA VAL A 407 9.14 2.44 23.00
C VAL A 407 10.65 2.39 23.22
N TYR A 408 11.08 1.95 24.40
CA TYR A 408 12.47 1.94 24.86
C TYR A 408 12.76 0.65 25.65
N GLY A 409 14.04 0.33 25.88
CA GLY A 409 14.47 -0.85 26.62
C GLY A 409 14.06 -2.16 25.94
N ASP A 410 13.58 -3.11 26.73
CA ASP A 410 13.21 -4.46 26.24
C ASP A 410 12.15 -4.43 25.13
N GLU A 411 11.21 -3.47 25.16
CA GLU A 411 10.21 -3.32 24.10
C GLU A 411 10.83 -2.81 22.79
N ALA A 412 11.77 -1.86 22.86
CA ALA A 412 12.49 -1.40 21.68
C ALA A 412 13.33 -2.53 21.10
N GLN A 413 14.04 -3.28 21.95
CA GLN A 413 14.81 -4.44 21.55
C GLN A 413 13.94 -5.47 20.82
N TYR A 414 12.77 -5.81 21.37
CA TYR A 414 11.84 -6.75 20.73
C TYR A 414 11.42 -6.30 19.31
N VAL A 415 11.02 -5.03 19.14
CA VAL A 415 10.57 -4.52 17.84
C VAL A 415 11.72 -4.49 16.82
N ILE A 416 12.92 -4.09 17.24
CA ILE A 416 14.09 -4.04 16.35
C ILE A 416 14.58 -5.45 16.00
N GLU A 417 14.63 -6.38 16.95
CA GLU A 417 14.99 -7.78 16.68
C GLU A 417 13.98 -8.45 15.74
N HIS A 418 12.69 -8.10 15.85
CA HIS A 418 11.66 -8.59 14.94
C HIS A 418 11.92 -8.14 13.49
N VAL A 419 12.14 -6.85 13.24
CA VAL A 419 12.46 -6.37 11.87
C VAL A 419 13.83 -6.86 11.39
N ALA A 420 14.81 -7.04 12.29
CA ALA A 420 16.10 -7.64 11.96
C ALA A 420 15.93 -9.07 11.44
N GLY A 421 15.17 -9.92 12.15
CA GLY A 421 14.90 -11.29 11.70
C GLY A 421 14.18 -11.37 10.36
N LEU A 422 13.28 -10.42 10.07
CA LEU A 422 12.64 -10.30 8.75
C LEU A 422 13.60 -9.85 7.64
N SER A 423 14.69 -9.16 8.01
CA SER A 423 15.69 -8.59 7.09
C SER A 423 16.88 -9.54 6.85
N ASP A 424 17.09 -10.54 7.71
CA ASP A 424 18.16 -11.53 7.59
C ASP A 424 18.10 -12.31 6.26
N GLU A 425 16.91 -12.71 5.80
CA GLU A 425 16.73 -13.41 4.53
C GLU A 425 17.04 -12.53 3.30
N LEU A 426 17.06 -11.21 3.50
CA LEU A 426 17.40 -10.21 2.49
C LEU A 426 18.87 -9.78 2.58
N GLY A 427 19.65 -10.37 3.50
CA GLY A 427 21.07 -10.09 3.69
C GLY A 427 21.36 -8.75 4.37
N THR A 428 20.38 -8.14 5.04
CA THR A 428 20.53 -6.83 5.70
C THR A 428 20.68 -6.99 7.21
N GLU A 429 21.83 -6.59 7.75
CA GLU A 429 22.12 -6.63 9.18
C GLU A 429 21.60 -5.36 9.88
N ILE A 430 20.91 -5.55 11.01
CA ILE A 430 20.41 -4.45 11.86
C ILE A 430 20.95 -4.65 13.27
N VAL A 431 21.71 -3.67 13.77
CA VAL A 431 22.34 -3.73 15.09
C VAL A 431 21.76 -2.72 16.05
N MET A 432 21.54 -3.11 17.31
CA MET A 432 21.07 -2.20 18.35
C MET A 432 22.17 -1.25 18.82
N ARG A 433 21.84 0.03 18.95
CA ARG A 433 22.65 1.06 19.61
C ARG A 433 21.79 1.84 20.61
N GLY A 434 21.82 1.44 21.88
CA GLY A 434 20.85 1.95 22.86
C GLY A 434 19.47 1.39 22.55
N ASP A 435 18.49 2.27 22.33
CA ASP A 435 17.10 1.92 21.98
C ASP A 435 16.80 2.03 20.47
N VAL A 436 17.83 2.25 19.64
CA VAL A 436 17.70 2.51 18.20
C VAL A 436 18.37 1.39 17.41
N GLY A 437 17.70 0.88 16.39
CA GLY A 437 18.29 -0.04 15.42
C GLY A 437 19.09 0.72 14.36
N ILE A 438 20.28 0.23 13.99
CA ILE A 438 21.14 0.79 12.97
C ILE A 438 21.29 -0.23 11.84
N VAL A 439 20.78 0.10 10.65
CA VAL A 439 20.94 -0.75 9.46
C VAL A 439 22.38 -0.62 8.96
N GLN A 440 23.04 -1.74 8.69
CA GLN A 440 24.37 -1.76 8.06
C GLN A 440 24.23 -1.56 6.54
N LEU A 441 25.03 -0.66 5.99
CA LEU A 441 24.99 -0.24 4.57
C LEU A 441 26.06 -0.92 3.72
#